data_AF-A0A965QVZ3-F1
#
_entry.id   AF-A0A965QVZ3-F1
#
_cell.length_a   1.000
_cell.length_b   1.000
_cell.length_c   1.000
_cell.angle_alpha   90.00
_cell.angle_beta   90.00
_cell.angle_gamma   90.00
#
_symmetry.space_group_name_H-M   'P 1'
#
loop_
_entity.id
_entity.type
_entity.pdbx_description
1 polymer ?
#
loop_
_entity_poly.entity_id
_entity_poly.type
_entity_poly.pdbx_seq_one_letter_code
_entity_poly.pdbx_strand_id
1 'polypeptide(L)'
;MLSDYDLHLIGEGRHWRSYEKLGAQLETVAGVQGVNFAVWAPNAAAVSVVGDFNGWDGAAHPMHKRIPSGIWELFVPTLGPGTLYKYRIHAHGGHSDRCDPYGFGAEVPPRTASQVVELASYRWQDSDWMATRAARNALEAPLSVYEVHLGSWRRPGDDPQRWLTYADLERELVPYVVEMG
;
A
#
# COMPACT_ATOMS: atom_id res chain seq x y z
N MET A 1 -9.21 3.12 -13.81
CA MET A 1 -8.71 4.47 -14.08
C MET A 1 -9.52 5.48 -13.30
N LEU A 2 -8.95 6.66 -13.02
CA LEU A 2 -9.62 7.74 -12.29
C LEU A 2 -10.69 8.41 -13.16
N SER A 3 -11.92 8.43 -12.65
CA SER A 3 -13.04 9.19 -13.22
C SER A 3 -12.98 10.66 -12.81
N ASP A 4 -13.71 11.52 -13.52
CA ASP A 4 -13.81 12.94 -13.16
C ASP A 4 -14.45 13.15 -11.79
N TYR A 5 -15.35 12.25 -11.37
CA TYR A 5 -15.93 12.27 -10.02
C TYR A 5 -14.88 11.95 -8.95
N ASP A 6 -14.00 10.97 -9.20
CA ASP A 6 -12.89 10.65 -8.30
C ASP A 6 -11.97 11.87 -8.15
N LEU A 7 -11.60 12.50 -9.27
CA LEU A 7 -10.74 13.69 -9.28
C LEU A 7 -11.38 14.87 -8.53
N HIS A 8 -12.69 15.07 -8.71
CA HIS A 8 -13.44 16.11 -8.00
C HIS A 8 -13.44 15.88 -6.48
N LEU A 9 -13.78 14.66 -6.03
CA LEU A 9 -13.78 14.32 -4.61
C LEU A 9 -12.39 14.40 -3.97
N ILE A 10 -11.34 14.03 -4.71
CA ILE A 10 -9.95 14.17 -4.24
C ILE A 10 -9.61 15.66 -4.09
N GLY A 11 -10.01 16.49 -5.05
CA GLY A 11 -9.81 17.94 -4.99
C GLY A 11 -10.52 18.62 -3.81
N GLU A 12 -11.70 18.12 -3.41
CA GLU A 12 -12.42 18.60 -2.21
C GLU A 12 -11.90 17.98 -0.90
N GLY A 13 -10.99 17.01 -0.94
CA GLY A 13 -10.55 16.27 0.24
C GLY A 13 -11.64 15.36 0.83
N ARG A 14 -12.62 14.95 0.03
CA ARG A 14 -13.80 14.16 0.44
C ARG A 14 -13.83 12.74 -0.12
N HIS A 15 -12.76 12.33 -0.80
CA HIS A 15 -12.62 10.97 -1.30
C HIS A 15 -12.10 10.02 -0.21
N TRP A 16 -12.97 9.59 0.70
CA TRP A 16 -12.61 8.73 1.85
C TRP A 16 -11.98 7.39 1.48
N ARG A 17 -12.20 6.92 0.25
CA ARG A 17 -11.62 5.68 -0.30
C ARG A 17 -10.63 5.96 -1.42
N SER A 18 -9.88 7.08 -1.34
CA SER A 18 -8.94 7.48 -2.41
C SER A 18 -7.87 6.43 -2.67
N TYR A 19 -7.56 5.59 -1.66
CA TYR A 19 -6.66 4.45 -1.77
C TYR A 19 -7.13 3.37 -2.75
N GLU A 20 -8.39 3.36 -3.20
CA GLU A 20 -8.84 2.44 -4.26
C GLU A 20 -8.49 2.93 -5.68
N LYS A 21 -8.00 4.17 -5.77
CA LYS A 21 -7.73 4.86 -7.03
C LYS A 21 -6.28 5.31 -7.14
N LEU A 22 -5.73 5.88 -6.07
CA LEU A 22 -4.33 6.27 -5.94
C LEU A 22 -3.48 5.05 -5.55
N GLY A 23 -2.18 5.12 -5.85
CA GLY A 23 -1.26 4.02 -5.66
C GLY A 23 -1.16 3.12 -6.89
N ALA A 24 -0.79 1.85 -6.68
CA ALA A 24 -0.78 0.82 -7.72
C ALA A 24 -2.00 -0.10 -7.61
N GLN A 25 -2.91 -0.02 -8.59
CA GLN A 25 -4.16 -0.77 -8.61
C GLN A 25 -4.14 -1.83 -9.71
N LEU A 26 -4.42 -3.08 -9.36
CA LEU A 26 -4.61 -4.15 -10.33
C LEU A 26 -5.94 -3.92 -11.07
N GLU A 27 -5.88 -3.76 -12.40
CA GLU A 27 -7.06 -3.43 -13.20
C GLU A 27 -7.01 -4.11 -14.57
N THR A 28 -8.18 -4.28 -15.20
CA THR A 28 -8.30 -4.72 -16.59
C THR A 28 -8.80 -3.58 -17.45
N VAL A 29 -7.99 -3.12 -18.41
CA VAL A 29 -8.34 -2.04 -19.34
C VAL A 29 -8.43 -2.62 -20.74
N ALA A 30 -9.57 -2.42 -21.41
CA ALA A 30 -9.84 -2.95 -22.76
C ALA A 30 -9.54 -4.47 -22.90
N GLY A 31 -9.82 -5.25 -21.87
CA GLY A 31 -9.59 -6.70 -21.83
C GLY A 31 -8.17 -7.13 -21.48
N VAL A 32 -7.26 -6.19 -21.20
CA VAL A 32 -5.86 -6.48 -20.82
C VAL A 32 -5.67 -6.22 -19.33
N GLN A 33 -5.18 -7.22 -18.61
CA GLN A 33 -4.79 -7.07 -17.21
C GLN A 33 -3.48 -6.28 -17.08
N GLY A 34 -3.37 -5.47 -16.05
CA GLY A 34 -2.17 -4.71 -15.74
C GLY A 34 -2.31 -3.94 -14.44
N VAL A 35 -1.48 -2.93 -14.27
CA VAL A 35 -1.47 -2.06 -13.09
C VAL A 35 -1.71 -0.62 -13.51
N ASN A 36 -2.73 0.00 -12.93
CA ASN A 36 -2.94 1.44 -13.01
C ASN A 36 -2.21 2.12 -11.85
N PHE A 37 -1.19 2.90 -12.18
CA PHE A 37 -0.45 3.70 -11.22
C PHE A 37 -1.02 5.11 -11.18
N ALA A 38 -1.24 5.64 -9.98
CA ALA A 38 -1.65 7.03 -9.82
C ALA A 38 -1.03 7.70 -8.58
N VAL A 39 -0.46 8.88 -8.76
CA VAL A 39 0.20 9.64 -7.68
C VAL A 39 -0.12 11.13 -7.77
N TRP A 40 -0.40 11.75 -6.62
CA TRP A 40 -0.61 13.19 -6.55
C TRP A 40 0.73 13.92 -6.43
N ALA A 41 1.11 14.66 -7.48
CA ALA A 41 2.35 15.44 -7.53
C ALA A 41 2.13 16.72 -8.37
N PRO A 42 1.31 17.67 -7.87
CA PRO A 42 0.80 18.79 -8.68
C PRO A 42 1.91 19.71 -9.20
N ASN A 43 3.00 19.87 -8.44
CA ASN A 43 4.11 20.75 -8.79
C ASN A 43 5.25 20.04 -9.54
N ALA A 44 5.13 18.73 -9.80
CA ALA A 44 6.11 18.02 -10.61
C ALA A 44 6.06 18.51 -12.06
N ALA A 45 7.24 18.56 -12.69
CA ALA A 45 7.39 18.84 -14.11
C ALA A 45 7.13 17.58 -14.96
N ALA A 46 7.57 16.43 -14.46
CA ALA A 46 7.31 15.11 -15.04
C ALA A 46 7.31 14.04 -13.94
N VAL A 47 6.56 12.97 -14.16
CA VAL A 47 6.60 11.76 -13.32
C VAL A 47 6.66 10.55 -14.23
N SER A 48 7.51 9.58 -13.90
CA SER A 48 7.57 8.27 -14.56
C SER A 48 7.46 7.15 -13.53
N VAL A 49 6.92 6.01 -13.93
CA VAL A 49 6.99 4.78 -13.12
C VAL A 49 8.29 4.05 -13.46
N VAL A 50 9.12 3.78 -12.46
CA VAL A 50 10.36 3.02 -12.62
C VAL A 50 10.31 1.76 -11.77
N GLY A 51 10.84 0.64 -12.29
CA GLY A 51 10.78 -0.64 -11.59
C GLY A 51 11.63 -1.71 -12.26
N ASP A 52 11.57 -2.92 -11.72
CA ASP A 52 12.25 -4.10 -12.28
C ASP A 52 11.90 -4.34 -13.76
N PHE A 53 10.61 -4.20 -14.11
CA PHE A 53 10.05 -4.42 -15.43
C PHE A 53 10.60 -3.50 -16.53
N ASN A 54 11.23 -2.38 -16.15
CA ASN A 54 11.84 -1.44 -17.09
C ASN A 54 13.30 -1.12 -16.78
N GLY A 55 13.97 -1.95 -15.97
CA GLY A 55 15.36 -1.76 -15.60
C GLY A 55 15.63 -0.44 -14.86
N TRP A 56 14.62 0.10 -14.17
CA TRP A 56 14.65 1.40 -13.49
C TRP A 56 14.87 2.61 -14.41
N ASP A 57 14.52 2.48 -15.70
CA ASP A 57 14.62 3.55 -16.68
C ASP A 57 13.44 4.54 -16.60
N GLY A 58 13.77 5.80 -16.32
CA GLY A 58 12.80 6.90 -16.21
C GLY A 58 12.21 7.38 -17.52
N ALA A 59 12.81 7.02 -18.66
CA ALA A 59 12.31 7.38 -19.98
C ALA A 59 11.25 6.40 -20.51
N ALA A 60 11.23 5.17 -19.99
CA ALA A 60 10.42 4.08 -20.55
C ALA A 60 8.91 4.22 -20.27
N HIS A 61 8.52 4.76 -19.12
CA HIS A 61 7.12 4.78 -18.65
C HIS A 61 6.71 6.15 -18.06
N PRO A 62 6.67 7.22 -18.88
CA PRO A 62 6.20 8.53 -18.44
C PRO A 62 4.70 8.51 -18.15
N MET A 63 4.28 9.19 -17.09
CA MET A 63 2.88 9.29 -16.66
C MET A 63 2.19 10.51 -17.26
N HIS A 64 0.87 10.45 -17.37
CA HIS A 64 0.05 11.56 -17.85
C HIS A 64 -0.50 12.39 -16.69
N LYS A 65 -0.26 13.70 -16.71
CA LYS A 65 -0.80 14.64 -15.70
C LYS A 65 -2.26 14.98 -15.99
N ARG A 66 -3.17 14.62 -15.08
CA ARG A 66 -4.59 14.98 -15.12
C ARG A 66 -4.77 16.41 -14.59
N ILE A 67 -5.03 17.37 -15.49
CA ILE A 67 -5.27 18.78 -15.16
C ILE A 67 -6.78 18.99 -14.90
N PRO A 68 -7.19 19.77 -13.88
CA PRO A 68 -6.37 20.58 -12.96
C PRO A 68 -5.92 19.86 -11.68
N SER A 69 -6.28 18.59 -11.48
CA SER A 69 -6.05 17.86 -10.22
C SER A 69 -4.58 17.75 -9.79
N GLY A 70 -3.64 17.73 -10.76
CA GLY A 70 -2.23 17.50 -10.49
C GLY A 70 -1.88 16.04 -10.15
N ILE A 71 -2.82 15.12 -10.38
CA ILE A 71 -2.60 13.68 -10.29
C ILE A 71 -1.95 13.19 -11.59
N TRP A 72 -0.94 12.35 -11.46
CA TRP A 72 -0.29 11.65 -12.55
C TRP A 72 -0.82 10.23 -12.61
N GLU A 73 -1.18 9.75 -13.80
CA GLU A 73 -1.75 8.41 -14.01
C GLU A 73 -1.06 7.70 -15.18
N LEU A 74 -0.86 6.39 -15.05
CA LEU A 74 -0.38 5.52 -16.13
C LEU A 74 -0.88 4.09 -15.92
N PHE A 75 -1.51 3.51 -16.94
CA PHE A 75 -1.77 2.08 -16.99
C PHE A 75 -0.61 1.36 -17.68
N VAL A 76 -0.04 0.36 -17.03
CA VAL A 76 0.99 -0.50 -17.61
C VAL A 76 0.43 -1.93 -17.73
N PRO A 77 0.26 -2.44 -18.96
CA PRO A 77 -0.29 -3.77 -19.19
C PRO A 77 0.67 -4.86 -18.69
N THR A 78 0.15 -6.06 -18.45
CA THR A 78 0.89 -7.29 -18.11
C THR A 78 1.63 -7.31 -16.78
N LEU A 79 1.67 -6.19 -16.05
CA LEU A 79 2.18 -6.16 -14.67
C LEU A 79 1.18 -6.79 -13.70
N GLY A 80 1.69 -7.26 -12.56
CA GLY A 80 0.89 -7.97 -11.57
C GLY A 80 1.43 -7.84 -10.14
N PRO A 81 0.86 -8.61 -9.19
CA PRO A 81 1.32 -8.63 -7.81
C PRO A 81 2.81 -8.99 -7.71
N GLY A 82 3.51 -8.34 -6.78
CA GLY A 82 4.94 -8.56 -6.54
C GLY A 82 5.87 -7.61 -7.30
N THR A 83 5.40 -6.93 -8.36
CA THR A 83 6.18 -5.94 -9.11
C THR A 83 6.73 -4.85 -8.19
N LEU A 84 8.04 -4.60 -8.26
CA LEU A 84 8.71 -3.56 -7.51
C LEU A 84 8.78 -2.27 -8.31
N TYR A 85 8.40 -1.16 -7.70
CA TYR A 85 8.35 0.14 -8.39
C TYR A 85 8.61 1.33 -7.47
N LYS A 86 8.91 2.47 -8.10
CA LYS A 86 8.98 3.81 -7.52
C LYS A 86 8.44 4.83 -8.54
N TYR A 87 8.13 6.03 -8.07
CA TYR A 87 7.89 7.19 -8.93
C TYR A 87 9.17 7.99 -9.09
N ARG A 88 9.66 8.13 -10.32
CA ARG A 88 10.72 9.10 -10.65
C ARG A 88 10.08 10.46 -10.89
N ILE A 89 10.28 11.38 -9.96
CA ILE A 89 9.66 12.70 -9.97
C ILE A 89 10.70 13.74 -10.38
N HIS A 90 10.42 14.48 -11.45
CA HIS A 90 11.24 15.60 -11.92
C HIS A 90 10.73 16.92 -11.34
N ALA A 91 11.59 17.65 -10.62
CA ALA A 91 11.31 18.95 -10.04
C ALA A 91 12.62 19.73 -9.80
N HIS A 92 12.54 21.06 -9.78
CA HIS A 92 13.65 21.96 -9.42
C HIS A 92 14.99 21.69 -10.16
N GLY A 93 14.93 21.31 -11.44
CA GLY A 93 16.11 21.05 -12.27
C GLY A 93 16.75 19.67 -12.08
N GLY A 94 16.15 18.78 -11.28
CA GLY A 94 16.62 17.41 -11.08
C GLY A 94 15.48 16.39 -10.99
N HIS A 95 15.81 15.18 -10.55
CA HIS A 95 14.83 14.15 -10.25
C HIS A 95 15.16 13.40 -8.96
N SER A 96 14.15 12.73 -8.39
CA SER A 96 14.31 11.81 -7.27
C SER A 96 13.34 10.65 -7.41
N ASP A 97 13.77 9.45 -7.00
CA ASP A 97 12.92 8.27 -6.96
C ASP A 97 12.25 8.16 -5.58
N ARG A 98 10.92 8.14 -5.57
CA ARG A 98 10.10 8.12 -4.35
C ARG A 98 9.30 6.83 -4.28
N CYS A 99 9.19 6.27 -3.07
CA CYS A 99 8.20 5.25 -2.79
C CYS A 99 6.79 5.81 -3.01
N ASP A 100 5.84 4.91 -3.23
CA ASP A 100 4.43 5.27 -3.40
C ASP A 100 3.82 5.68 -2.05
N PRO A 101 3.27 6.91 -1.93
CA PRO A 101 2.56 7.33 -0.72
C PRO A 101 1.33 6.47 -0.39
N TYR A 102 0.74 5.83 -1.40
CA TYR A 102 -0.40 4.92 -1.31
C TYR A 102 0.01 3.45 -1.52
N GLY A 103 1.30 3.13 -1.45
CA GLY A 103 1.79 1.76 -1.64
C GLY A 103 1.29 0.79 -0.58
N PHE A 104 0.70 -0.33 -1.00
CA PHE A 104 0.21 -1.39 -0.11
C PHE A 104 1.29 -2.37 0.36
N GLY A 105 2.44 -2.39 -0.33
CA GLY A 105 3.59 -3.21 0.01
C GLY A 105 4.89 -2.44 -0.21
N ALA A 106 5.96 -2.90 0.43
CA ALA A 106 7.29 -2.33 0.32
C ALA A 106 8.36 -3.41 0.46
N GLU A 107 9.55 -3.14 -0.06
CA GLU A 107 10.72 -3.96 0.24
C GLU A 107 11.11 -3.88 1.72
N VAL A 108 11.78 -4.92 2.20
CA VAL A 108 12.37 -4.94 3.54
C VAL A 108 13.50 -3.90 3.63
N PRO A 109 13.53 -3.06 4.68
CA PRO A 109 14.61 -2.10 4.91
C PRO A 109 16.01 -2.74 4.84
N PRO A 110 17.04 -2.02 4.35
CA PRO A 110 17.07 -0.59 4.03
C PRO A 110 16.57 -0.27 2.61
N ARG A 111 16.04 -1.26 1.88
CA ARG A 111 15.47 -1.03 0.54
C ARG A 111 14.15 -0.27 0.65
N THR A 112 13.75 0.38 -0.45
CA THR A 112 12.71 1.43 -0.42
C THR A 112 11.74 1.39 -1.59
N ALA A 113 11.79 0.37 -2.47
CA ALA A 113 10.77 0.26 -3.50
C ALA A 113 9.42 -0.13 -2.88
N SER A 114 8.35 0.38 -3.49
CA SER A 114 6.99 -0.09 -3.24
C SER A 114 6.75 -1.36 -4.03
N GLN A 115 5.81 -2.18 -3.57
CA GLN A 115 5.41 -3.43 -4.20
C GLN A 115 3.93 -3.39 -4.55
N VAL A 116 3.57 -3.85 -5.75
CA VAL A 116 2.17 -4.05 -6.15
C VAL A 116 1.58 -5.23 -5.36
N VAL A 117 0.45 -5.04 -4.69
CA VAL A 117 -0.18 -6.06 -3.83
C VAL A 117 -1.61 -6.35 -4.26
N GLU A 118 -1.97 -7.63 -4.32
CA GLU A 118 -3.36 -8.05 -4.44
C GLU A 118 -4.03 -8.11 -3.05
N LEU A 119 -4.76 -7.05 -2.70
CA LEU A 119 -5.43 -6.94 -1.39
C LEU A 119 -6.57 -7.95 -1.19
N ALA A 120 -7.17 -8.45 -2.28
CA ALA A 120 -8.32 -9.36 -2.22
C ALA A 120 -7.95 -10.83 -2.02
N SER A 121 -6.66 -11.15 -1.89
CA SER A 121 -6.16 -12.52 -1.84
C SER A 121 -6.45 -13.23 -0.49
N TYR A 122 -6.59 -12.48 0.61
CA TYR A 122 -6.88 -13.05 1.92
C TYR A 122 -8.38 -13.22 2.18
N ARG A 123 -8.77 -14.41 2.66
CA ARG A 123 -10.15 -14.72 3.05
C ARG A 123 -10.31 -14.64 4.57
N TRP A 124 -11.05 -13.63 5.00
CA TRP A 124 -11.39 -13.41 6.41
C TRP A 124 -12.35 -14.49 6.94
N GLN A 125 -12.19 -14.84 8.22
CA GLN A 125 -13.00 -15.84 8.94
C GLN A 125 -13.51 -15.28 10.28
N ASP A 126 -13.59 -13.95 10.41
CA ASP A 126 -13.88 -13.23 11.65
C ASP A 126 -15.31 -12.64 11.68
N SER A 127 -16.25 -13.20 10.91
CA SER A 127 -17.62 -12.70 10.80
C SER A 127 -18.34 -12.57 12.14
N ASP A 128 -18.16 -13.56 13.01
CA ASP A 128 -18.80 -13.60 14.33
C ASP A 128 -18.24 -12.52 15.27
N TRP A 129 -16.94 -12.26 15.17
CA TRP A 129 -16.29 -11.15 15.87
C TRP A 129 -16.82 -9.82 15.35
N MET A 130 -16.82 -9.62 14.03
CA MET A 130 -17.28 -8.37 13.42
C MET A 130 -18.73 -8.04 13.74
N ALA A 131 -19.60 -9.05 13.84
CA ALA A 131 -20.99 -8.90 14.24
C ALA A 131 -21.16 -8.42 15.70
N THR A 132 -20.22 -8.74 16.59
CA THR A 132 -20.30 -8.42 18.03
C THR A 132 -19.36 -7.28 18.46
N ARG A 133 -18.44 -6.85 17.58
CA ARG A 133 -17.38 -5.87 17.86
C ARG A 133 -17.88 -4.56 18.47
N ALA A 134 -19.00 -4.03 17.99
CA ALA A 134 -19.53 -2.76 18.49
C ALA A 134 -19.90 -2.81 19.98
N ALA A 135 -20.52 -3.90 20.44
CA ALA A 135 -20.88 -4.08 21.83
C ALA A 135 -19.63 -4.36 22.71
N ARG A 136 -18.68 -5.16 22.20
CA ARG A 136 -17.43 -5.47 22.91
C ARG A 136 -16.49 -4.27 23.07
N ASN A 137 -16.61 -3.27 22.20
CA ASN A 137 -15.83 -2.03 22.25
C ASN A 137 -16.63 -0.84 22.82
N ALA A 138 -17.76 -1.09 23.47
CA ALA A 138 -18.53 -0.04 24.13
C ALA A 138 -17.71 0.62 25.26
N LEU A 139 -18.01 1.86 25.60
CA LEU A 139 -17.23 2.63 26.59
C LEU A 139 -17.29 2.00 28.00
N GLU A 140 -18.37 1.28 28.27
CA GLU A 140 -18.65 0.56 29.51
C GLU A 140 -18.18 -0.91 29.48
N ALA A 141 -17.69 -1.41 28.35
CA ALA A 141 -17.20 -2.78 28.23
C ALA A 141 -15.83 -2.95 28.91
N PRO A 142 -15.49 -4.15 29.40
CA PRO A 142 -14.16 -4.41 29.95
C PRO A 142 -13.09 -4.24 28.87
N LEU A 143 -12.10 -3.41 29.15
CA LEU A 143 -10.97 -3.16 28.25
C LEU A 143 -9.66 -3.26 29.02
N SER A 144 -8.87 -4.27 28.68
CA SER A 144 -7.48 -4.43 29.12
C SER A 144 -6.61 -4.50 27.86
N VAL A 145 -5.61 -3.63 27.76
CA VAL A 145 -4.75 -3.53 26.57
C VAL A 145 -3.34 -3.98 26.92
N TYR A 146 -2.87 -5.03 26.25
CA TYR A 146 -1.47 -5.43 26.27
C TYR A 146 -0.72 -4.72 25.15
N GLU A 147 0.04 -3.67 25.49
CA GLU A 147 0.84 -2.92 24.52
C GLU A 147 2.07 -3.71 24.06
N VAL A 148 2.31 -3.77 22.75
CA VAL A 148 3.39 -4.59 22.16
C VAL A 148 4.14 -3.83 21.07
N HIS A 149 5.47 -3.84 21.14
CA HIS A 149 6.33 -3.55 20.00
C HIS A 149 6.73 -4.87 19.30
N LEU A 150 6.12 -5.15 18.14
CA LEU A 150 6.25 -6.44 17.44
C LEU A 150 7.71 -6.82 17.13
N GLY A 151 8.55 -5.83 16.79
CA GLY A 151 9.96 -6.06 16.43
C GLY A 151 10.87 -6.43 17.60
N SER A 152 10.40 -6.34 18.84
CA SER A 152 11.19 -6.63 20.04
C SER A 152 10.45 -7.43 21.12
N TRP A 153 9.20 -7.84 20.87
CA TRP A 153 8.44 -8.65 21.82
C TRP A 153 9.13 -9.99 22.12
N ARG A 154 9.59 -10.66 21.07
CA ARG A 154 10.36 -11.91 21.16
C ARG A 154 11.25 -12.06 19.93
N ARG A 155 12.38 -12.75 20.11
CA ARG A 155 13.28 -13.14 19.01
C ARG A 155 13.14 -14.63 18.74
N PRO A 156 13.26 -15.05 17.48
CA PRO A 156 13.27 -16.47 17.14
C PRO A 156 14.49 -17.18 17.72
N GLY A 157 14.31 -18.45 18.08
CA GLY A 157 15.38 -19.26 18.67
C GLY A 157 16.43 -19.74 17.66
N ASP A 158 16.07 -19.79 16.38
CA ASP A 158 16.92 -20.29 15.28
C ASP A 158 17.84 -19.20 14.70
N ASP A 159 17.36 -17.97 14.61
CA ASP A 159 18.13 -16.80 14.18
C ASP A 159 17.75 -15.58 15.02
N PRO A 160 18.61 -15.13 15.94
CA PRO A 160 18.32 -13.97 16.78
C PRO A 160 18.35 -12.63 16.03
N GLN A 161 18.88 -12.59 14.80
CA GLN A 161 18.91 -11.38 13.98
C GLN A 161 17.62 -11.15 13.19
N ARG A 162 16.84 -12.21 12.94
CA ARG A 162 15.56 -12.08 12.24
C ARG A 162 14.46 -11.56 13.18
N TRP A 163 13.38 -11.04 12.58
CA TRP A 163 12.13 -10.75 13.29
C TRP A 163 11.18 -11.95 13.19
N LEU A 164 10.26 -12.05 14.14
CA LEU A 164 9.10 -12.93 13.99
C LEU A 164 8.24 -12.43 12.82
N THR A 165 7.80 -13.33 11.96
CA THR A 165 6.80 -13.01 10.93
C THR A 165 5.42 -12.82 11.58
N TYR A 166 4.47 -12.23 10.87
CA TYR A 166 3.09 -12.16 11.37
C TYR A 166 2.48 -13.54 11.63
N ALA A 167 2.87 -14.57 10.88
CA ALA A 167 2.44 -15.96 11.11
C ALA A 167 3.10 -16.57 12.37
N ASP A 168 4.34 -16.20 12.68
CA ASP A 168 4.98 -16.61 13.94
C ASP A 168 4.28 -15.93 15.13
N LEU A 169 4.00 -14.62 15.00
CA LEU A 169 3.27 -13.84 16.00
C LEU A 169 1.86 -14.39 16.23
N GLU A 170 1.14 -14.79 15.19
CA GLU A 170 -0.16 -15.47 15.33
C GLU A 170 -0.05 -16.71 16.24
N ARG A 171 0.97 -17.54 16.04
CA ARG A 171 1.15 -18.79 16.80
C ARG A 171 1.67 -18.58 18.22
N GLU A 172 2.41 -17.51 18.46
CA GLU A 172 3.09 -17.29 19.74
C GLU A 172 2.44 -16.19 20.59
N LEU A 173 2.16 -15.02 20.00
CA LEU A 173 1.64 -13.86 20.72
C LEU A 173 0.15 -14.02 21.05
N VAL A 174 -0.66 -14.53 20.12
CA VAL A 174 -2.11 -14.66 20.35
C VAL A 174 -2.42 -15.60 21.52
N PRO A 175 -1.87 -16.84 21.60
CA PRO A 175 -2.11 -17.70 22.76
C PRO A 175 -1.58 -17.10 24.06
N TYR A 176 -0.44 -16.41 24.02
CA TYR A 176 0.13 -15.74 25.19
C TYR A 176 -0.81 -14.67 25.74
N VAL A 177 -1.38 -13.82 24.89
CA VAL A 177 -2.35 -12.79 25.32
C VAL A 177 -3.61 -13.44 25.88
N VAL A 178 -4.11 -14.52 25.27
CA VAL A 178 -5.27 -15.27 25.78
C VAL A 178 -5.01 -15.86 27.18
N GLU A 179 -3.80 -16.35 27.43
CA GLU A 179 -3.40 -16.88 28.75
C GLU A 179 -3.33 -15.78 29.82
N MET A 180 -2.89 -14.57 29.44
CA MET A 180 -2.74 -13.43 30.36
C MET A 180 -4.06 -12.74 30.70
N GLY A 181 -5.12 -12.93 29.91
CA GLY A 181 -6.45 -12.32 30.08
C GLY A 181 -6.59 -10.94 29.46
#